data_AF-A0A9P6JQB4-F1
#
_entry.id   AF-A0A9P6JQB4-F1
#
_cell.length_a   1.000
_cell.length_b   1.000
_cell.length_c   1.000
_cell.angle_alpha   90.00
_cell.angle_beta   90.00
_cell.angle_gamma   90.00
#
_symmetry.space_group_name_H-M   'P 1'
#
loop_
_entity.id
_entity.type
_entity.pdbx_description
1 polymer ?
#
loop_
_entity_poly.entity_id
_entity_poly.type
_entity_poly.pdbx_seq_one_letter_code
_entity_poly.pdbx_strand_id
1 'polypeptide(L)'
;MVDWKSSKELTRDAQIFDKFLHILFGLIVWEYLISLDFEWEFISGKRKFRWPMIFYFLGRYAQILAMIGSAASFDSPTELQCQPLFRFVFFWGFGAIVFSSVNLAIRTIALWENNLYVISAVALASSGQFALVILIVIAIRGTWNPTIGCMLSGGESYTTALFIYTMCFNGAVLVLTTVKLMKMNVNAHSNQMLGQSKLTHIIFADGLIFFIIALLADVIVVVFIALNLNPTMKIVFQVPSSIVSTIVACRAVRRLMNFSYGAPAITFVIA
;
A
#
# COMPACT_ATOMS: atom_id res chain seq x y z
N MET A 1 15.01 1.10 -33.15
CA MET A 1 14.01 1.17 -32.07
C MET A 1 13.59 -0.25 -31.73
N VAL A 2 13.46 -0.59 -30.45
CA VAL A 2 12.98 -1.91 -30.02
C VAL A 2 11.49 -2.02 -30.32
N ASP A 3 11.06 -3.13 -30.91
CA ASP A 3 9.63 -3.43 -31.11
C ASP A 3 9.06 -4.10 -29.86
N TRP A 4 8.50 -3.27 -28.97
CA TRP A 4 7.88 -3.67 -27.70
C TRP A 4 6.69 -4.62 -27.84
N LYS A 5 6.11 -4.74 -29.05
CA LYS A 5 4.96 -5.60 -29.34
C LYS A 5 5.34 -6.88 -30.07
N SER A 6 6.62 -7.08 -30.37
CA SER A 6 7.08 -8.33 -30.98
C SER A 6 6.89 -9.51 -30.03
N SER A 7 6.49 -10.67 -30.56
CA SER A 7 6.24 -11.87 -29.75
C SER A 7 7.46 -12.30 -28.93
N LYS A 8 8.69 -12.04 -29.42
CA LYS A 8 9.93 -12.34 -28.70
C LYS A 8 10.09 -11.48 -27.44
N GLU A 9 9.81 -10.17 -27.53
CA GLU A 9 9.90 -9.27 -26.38
C GLU A 9 8.78 -9.55 -25.36
N LEU A 10 7.55 -9.85 -25.81
CA LEU A 10 6.46 -10.22 -24.89
C LEU A 10 6.80 -11.44 -24.03
N THR A 11 7.33 -12.50 -24.63
CA THR A 11 7.73 -13.71 -23.89
C THR A 11 8.90 -13.43 -22.95
N ARG A 12 9.89 -12.63 -23.40
CA ARG A 12 11.03 -12.23 -22.58
C ARG A 12 10.59 -11.43 -21.36
N ASP A 13 9.74 -10.43 -21.54
CA ASP A 13 9.24 -9.57 -20.48
C ASP A 13 8.38 -10.37 -19.47
N ALA A 14 7.56 -11.30 -19.95
CA ALA A 14 6.79 -12.20 -19.08
C ALA A 14 7.70 -13.04 -18.17
N GLN A 15 8.78 -13.62 -18.72
CA GLN A 15 9.74 -14.40 -17.94
C GLN A 15 10.54 -13.55 -16.94
N ILE A 16 10.88 -12.31 -17.31
CA ILE A 16 11.56 -11.38 -16.40
C ILE A 16 10.61 -10.97 -15.28
N PHE A 17 9.34 -10.69 -15.59
CA PHE A 17 8.33 -10.33 -14.62
C PHE A 17 8.07 -11.45 -13.61
N ASP A 18 7.97 -12.70 -14.07
CA ASP A 18 7.83 -13.88 -13.20
C ASP A 18 9.01 -14.00 -12.20
N LYS A 19 10.25 -13.94 -12.69
CA LYS A 19 11.44 -13.95 -11.82
C LYS A 19 11.45 -12.77 -10.84
N PHE A 20 10.97 -11.61 -11.28
CA PHE A 20 10.89 -10.43 -10.44
C PHE A 20 9.85 -10.59 -9.32
N LEU A 21 8.70 -11.20 -9.59
CA LEU A 21 7.70 -11.53 -8.58
C LEU A 21 8.26 -12.45 -7.49
N HIS A 22 9.09 -13.43 -7.86
CA HIS A 22 9.76 -14.30 -6.89
C HIS A 22 10.74 -13.56 -5.98
N ILE A 23 11.51 -12.61 -6.54
CA ILE A 23 12.40 -11.75 -5.74
C ILE A 23 11.58 -10.89 -4.77
N LEU A 24 10.48 -10.31 -5.24
CA LEU A 24 9.56 -9.51 -4.42
C LEU A 24 8.88 -10.34 -3.33
N PHE A 25 8.57 -11.60 -3.60
CA PHE A 25 8.07 -12.53 -2.59
C PHE A 25 9.11 -12.79 -1.50
N GLY A 26 10.37 -13.04 -1.87
CA GLY A 26 11.47 -13.13 -0.91
C GLY A 26 11.60 -11.87 -0.04
N LEU A 27 11.44 -10.69 -0.64
CA LEU A 27 11.50 -9.41 0.08
C LEU A 27 10.35 -9.23 1.07
N ILE A 28 9.12 -9.60 0.73
CA ILE A 28 8.00 -9.50 1.68
C ILE A 28 8.15 -10.51 2.82
N VAL A 29 8.61 -11.74 2.53
CA VAL A 29 8.90 -12.75 3.56
C VAL A 29 9.99 -12.25 4.50
N TRP A 30 11.07 -11.67 3.96
CA TRP A 30 12.11 -11.03 4.75
C TRP A 30 11.56 -9.94 5.68
N GLU A 31 10.74 -9.03 5.16
CA GLU A 31 10.13 -7.97 5.99
C GLU A 31 9.27 -8.56 7.11
N TYR A 32 8.60 -9.67 6.86
CA TYR A 32 7.81 -10.37 7.87
C TYR A 32 8.65 -10.93 9.00
N LEU A 33 9.73 -11.64 8.66
CA LEU A 33 10.62 -12.26 9.64
C LEU A 33 11.25 -11.22 10.57
N ILE A 34 11.74 -10.09 10.04
CA ILE A 34 12.38 -9.05 10.86
C ILE A 34 11.40 -8.27 11.76
N SER A 35 10.10 -8.45 11.56
CA SER A 35 9.06 -7.68 12.25
C SER A 35 8.14 -8.55 13.09
N LEU A 36 8.47 -9.84 13.20
CA LEU A 36 7.70 -10.85 13.90
C LEU A 36 7.71 -10.60 15.42
N ASP A 37 8.82 -10.10 15.97
CA ASP A 37 8.93 -9.71 17.38
C ASP A 37 7.85 -8.69 17.78
N PHE A 38 7.59 -7.72 16.91
CA PHE A 38 6.58 -6.70 17.15
C PHE A 38 5.17 -7.28 17.18
N GLU A 39 4.86 -8.24 16.29
CA GLU A 39 3.55 -8.90 16.24
C GLU A 39 3.37 -9.86 17.42
N TRP A 40 4.44 -10.56 17.80
CA TRP A 40 4.46 -11.45 18.95
C TRP A 40 4.11 -10.70 20.24
N GLU A 41 4.56 -9.45 20.39
CA GLU A 41 4.20 -8.61 21.54
C GLU A 41 2.69 -8.30 21.65
N PHE A 42 1.93 -8.34 20.56
CA PHE A 42 0.46 -8.23 20.60
C PHE A 42 -0.20 -9.55 20.99
N ILE A 43 0.28 -10.65 20.41
CA ILE A 43 -0.24 -11.99 20.70
C ILE A 43 0.04 -12.37 22.16
N SER A 44 1.23 -12.03 22.66
CA SER A 44 1.63 -12.27 24.05
C SER A 44 0.98 -11.30 25.04
N GLY A 45 0.08 -10.42 24.59
CA GLY A 45 -0.62 -9.44 25.44
C GLY A 45 0.25 -8.33 26.05
N LYS A 46 1.51 -8.19 25.61
CA LYS A 46 2.42 -7.14 26.11
C LYS A 46 2.02 -5.76 25.62
N ARG A 47 1.32 -5.67 24.48
CA ARG A 47 0.79 -4.43 23.91
C ARG A 47 -0.74 -4.47 23.76
N LYS A 48 -1.40 -3.35 24.07
CA LYS A 48 -2.85 -3.18 23.87
C LYS A 48 -3.17 -2.98 22.40
N PHE A 49 -4.17 -3.71 21.91
CA PHE A 49 -4.70 -3.54 20.56
C PHE A 49 -5.43 -2.20 20.45
N ARG A 50 -5.10 -1.41 19.42
CA ARG A 50 -5.78 -0.15 19.08
C ARG A 50 -6.42 -0.28 17.71
N TRP A 51 -7.60 0.30 17.50
CA TRP A 51 -8.36 0.17 16.25
C TRP A 51 -7.57 0.46 14.96
N PRO A 52 -6.66 1.46 14.88
CA PRO A 52 -5.83 1.68 13.68
C PRO A 52 -4.96 0.48 13.27
N MET A 53 -4.65 -0.44 14.19
CA MET A 53 -3.85 -1.62 13.88
C MET A 53 -4.59 -2.64 13.03
N ILE A 54 -5.93 -2.57 12.94
CA ILE A 54 -6.70 -3.42 12.04
C ILE A 54 -6.20 -3.23 10.61
N PHE A 55 -6.03 -1.97 10.17
CA PHE A 55 -5.52 -1.67 8.82
C PHE A 55 -4.05 -2.07 8.63
N TYR A 56 -3.25 -2.00 9.69
CA TYR A 56 -1.87 -2.49 9.68
C TYR A 56 -1.82 -3.99 9.39
N PHE A 57 -2.57 -4.80 10.15
CA PHE A 57 -2.59 -6.25 9.97
C PHE A 57 -3.27 -6.64 8.66
N LEU A 58 -4.40 -6.01 8.31
CA LEU A 58 -5.10 -6.27 7.06
C LEU A 58 -4.21 -6.02 5.85
N GLY A 59 -3.59 -4.84 5.73
CA GLY A 59 -2.72 -4.54 4.60
C GLY A 59 -1.53 -5.50 4.50
N ARG A 60 -0.93 -5.80 5.66
CA ARG A 60 0.19 -6.72 5.76
C ARG A 60 -0.20 -8.14 5.30
N TYR A 61 -1.20 -8.76 5.91
CA TYR A 61 -1.63 -10.12 5.55
C TYR A 61 -2.23 -10.20 4.15
N ALA A 62 -2.96 -9.17 3.71
CA ALA A 62 -3.45 -9.07 2.33
C ALA A 62 -2.29 -9.18 1.32
N GLN A 63 -1.17 -8.49 1.56
CA GLN A 63 -0.02 -8.53 0.66
C GLN A 63 0.58 -9.94 0.55
N ILE A 64 0.74 -10.68 1.65
CA ILE A 64 1.23 -12.07 1.60
C ILE A 64 0.25 -12.97 0.86
N LEU A 65 -1.05 -12.90 1.17
CA LEU A 65 -2.07 -13.72 0.52
C LEU A 65 -2.05 -13.49 -1.01
N ALA A 66 -1.92 -12.23 -1.44
CA ALA A 66 -1.80 -11.89 -2.85
C ALA A 66 -0.55 -12.49 -3.51
N MET A 67 0.61 -12.46 -2.82
CA MET A 67 1.84 -13.04 -3.36
C MET A 67 1.78 -14.58 -3.44
N ILE A 68 1.22 -15.25 -2.44
CA ILE A 68 1.03 -16.71 -2.47
C ILE A 68 0.12 -17.10 -3.64
N GLY A 69 -1.01 -16.40 -3.82
CA GLY A 69 -1.90 -16.64 -4.95
C GLY A 69 -1.25 -16.33 -6.30
N SER A 70 -0.37 -15.32 -6.36
CA SER A 70 0.40 -15.00 -7.57
C SER A 70 1.39 -16.12 -7.90
N ALA A 71 2.17 -16.60 -6.93
CA ALA A 71 3.10 -17.71 -7.13
C ALA A 71 2.37 -18.98 -7.58
N ALA A 72 1.23 -19.31 -6.95
CA ALA A 72 0.39 -20.42 -7.37
C ALA A 72 -0.15 -20.29 -8.81
N SER A 73 -0.26 -19.06 -9.33
CA SER A 73 -0.68 -18.82 -10.73
C SER A 73 0.42 -19.12 -11.74
N PHE A 74 1.70 -18.93 -11.37
CA PHE A 74 2.85 -19.11 -12.26
C PHE A 74 3.46 -20.52 -12.19
N ASP A 75 3.47 -21.14 -11.01
CA ASP A 75 4.19 -22.40 -10.77
C ASP A 75 3.35 -23.67 -10.99
N SER A 76 2.05 -23.55 -11.27
CA SER A 76 1.19 -24.74 -11.38
C SER A 76 1.29 -25.42 -12.75
N PRO A 77 1.68 -26.71 -12.81
CA PRO A 77 1.77 -27.47 -14.07
C PRO A 77 0.41 -28.06 -14.52
N THR A 78 -0.65 -27.87 -13.76
CA THR A 78 -1.99 -28.46 -13.99
C THR A 78 -3.03 -27.41 -14.35
N GLU A 79 -4.11 -27.82 -15.02
CA GLU A 79 -5.23 -26.92 -15.33
C GLU A 79 -5.81 -26.30 -14.04
N LEU A 80 -5.76 -24.98 -13.96
CA LEU A 80 -6.28 -24.20 -12.84
C LEU A 80 -7.56 -23.47 -13.21
N GLN A 81 -8.44 -23.31 -12.22
CA GLN A 81 -9.53 -22.34 -12.32
C GLN A 81 -8.94 -20.92 -12.15
N CYS A 82 -8.51 -20.30 -13.25
CA CYS A 82 -7.88 -18.97 -13.24
C CYS A 82 -8.79 -17.87 -12.68
N GLN A 83 -10.10 -17.98 -12.91
CA GLN A 83 -11.07 -16.96 -12.50
C GLN A 83 -11.11 -16.73 -10.98
N PRO A 84 -11.35 -17.74 -10.12
CA PRO A 84 -11.32 -17.54 -8.67
C PRO A 84 -9.92 -17.15 -8.16
N LEU A 85 -8.86 -17.69 -8.76
CA LEU A 85 -7.48 -17.37 -8.39
C LEU A 85 -7.16 -15.89 -8.63
N PHE A 86 -7.44 -15.37 -9.82
CA PHE A 86 -7.22 -13.94 -10.12
C PHE A 86 -8.11 -13.04 -9.28
N ARG A 87 -9.38 -13.41 -9.02
CA ARG A 87 -10.23 -12.64 -8.09
C ARG A 87 -9.64 -12.56 -6.70
N PHE A 88 -9.10 -13.67 -6.19
CA PHE A 88 -8.44 -13.70 -4.89
C PHE A 88 -7.19 -12.82 -4.89
N VAL A 89 -6.29 -12.99 -5.86
CA VAL A 89 -5.05 -12.21 -5.97
C VAL A 89 -5.33 -10.71 -6.11
N PHE A 90 -6.31 -10.33 -6.93
CA PHE A 90 -6.63 -8.93 -7.20
C PHE A 90 -7.30 -8.28 -6.00
N PHE A 91 -8.22 -8.98 -5.32
CA PHE A 91 -8.86 -8.47 -4.12
C PHE A 91 -7.85 -8.19 -3.01
N TRP A 92 -6.97 -9.14 -2.71
CA TRP A 92 -5.96 -8.99 -1.67
C TRP A 92 -4.82 -8.07 -2.09
N GLY A 93 -4.37 -8.15 -3.34
CA GLY A 93 -3.28 -7.32 -3.87
C GLY A 93 -3.65 -5.85 -3.90
N PHE A 94 -4.74 -5.49 -4.57
CA PHE A 94 -5.21 -4.10 -4.58
C PHE A 94 -5.76 -3.68 -3.22
N GLY A 95 -6.35 -4.59 -2.45
CA GLY A 95 -6.73 -4.34 -1.07
C GLY A 95 -5.56 -3.90 -0.20
N ALA A 96 -4.40 -4.54 -0.32
CA ALA A 96 -3.18 -4.17 0.42
C ALA A 96 -2.77 -2.72 0.16
N ILE A 97 -2.84 -2.26 -1.09
CA ILE A 97 -2.58 -0.87 -1.48
C ILE A 97 -3.53 0.10 -0.76
N VAL A 98 -4.83 -0.21 -0.77
CA VAL A 98 -5.85 0.63 -0.13
C VAL A 98 -5.65 0.64 1.39
N PHE A 99 -5.44 -0.51 2.02
CA PHE A 99 -5.17 -0.59 3.46
C PHE A 99 -3.91 0.19 3.86
N SER A 100 -2.85 0.11 3.05
CA SER A 100 -1.63 0.89 3.25
C SER A 100 -1.90 2.40 3.17
N SER A 101 -2.66 2.83 2.17
CA SER A 101 -3.03 4.24 1.97
C SER A 101 -3.86 4.79 3.13
N VAL A 102 -4.84 4.01 3.61
CA VAL A 102 -5.64 4.35 4.80
C VAL A 102 -4.78 4.44 6.05
N ASN A 103 -3.84 3.50 6.22
CA ASN A 103 -2.93 3.50 7.37
C ASN A 103 -2.03 4.75 7.42
N LEU A 104 -1.58 5.22 6.26
CA LEU A 104 -0.92 6.53 6.14
C LEU A 104 -1.89 7.67 6.47
N ALA A 105 -3.11 7.65 5.94
CA ALA A 105 -4.10 8.71 6.14
C ALA A 105 -4.57 8.87 7.60
N ILE A 106 -4.65 7.79 8.38
CA ILE A 106 -5.01 7.84 9.82
C ILE A 106 -4.08 8.75 10.62
N ARG A 107 -2.79 8.80 10.27
CA ARG A 107 -1.82 9.70 10.92
C ARG A 107 -2.18 11.15 10.69
N THR A 108 -2.62 11.47 9.49
CA THR A 108 -3.07 12.81 9.12
C THR A 108 -4.30 13.19 9.92
N ILE A 109 -5.27 12.27 10.07
CA ILE A 109 -6.44 12.48 10.91
C ILE A 109 -6.04 12.84 12.35
N ALA A 110 -5.10 12.08 12.93
CA ALA A 110 -4.61 12.35 14.28
C ALA A 110 -3.90 13.71 14.40
N LEU A 111 -3.15 14.12 13.37
CA LEU A 111 -2.47 15.42 13.34
C LEU A 111 -3.44 16.59 13.28
N TRP A 112 -4.62 16.39 12.68
CA TRP A 112 -5.69 17.37 12.59
C TRP A 112 -6.67 17.32 13.77
N GLU A 113 -6.25 16.74 14.90
CA GLU A 113 -7.01 16.69 16.16
C GLU A 113 -8.42 16.12 15.96
N ASN A 114 -8.58 15.14 15.06
CA ASN A 114 -9.86 14.52 14.74
C ASN A 114 -10.94 15.49 14.23
N ASN A 115 -10.54 16.53 13.49
CA ASN A 115 -11.51 17.40 12.82
C ASN A 115 -12.45 16.59 11.91
N LEU A 116 -13.75 16.65 12.18
CA LEU A 116 -14.80 15.91 11.47
C LEU A 116 -14.77 16.14 9.96
N TYR A 117 -14.39 17.34 9.49
CA TYR A 117 -14.27 17.61 8.05
C TYR A 117 -13.14 16.80 7.39
N VAL A 118 -11.99 16.68 8.05
CA VAL A 118 -10.85 15.90 7.53
C VAL A 118 -11.14 14.40 7.62
N ILE A 119 -11.73 13.95 8.73
CA ILE A 119 -12.14 12.54 8.90
C ILE A 119 -13.12 12.13 7.81
N SER A 120 -14.21 12.91 7.65
CA SER A 120 -15.25 12.59 6.67
C SER A 120 -14.70 12.59 5.24
N ALA A 121 -13.87 13.57 4.89
CA ALA A 121 -13.22 13.62 3.58
C ALA A 121 -12.31 12.41 3.32
N VAL A 122 -11.44 12.06 4.27
CA VAL A 122 -10.53 10.91 4.15
C VAL A 122 -11.31 9.59 4.13
N ALA A 123 -12.32 9.43 4.97
CA ALA A 123 -13.14 8.23 5.03
C ALA A 123 -13.93 8.02 3.73
N LEU A 124 -14.52 9.08 3.18
CA LEU A 124 -15.27 9.04 1.93
C LEU A 124 -14.35 8.77 0.72
N ALA A 125 -13.14 9.34 0.72
CA ALA A 125 -12.18 9.03 -0.33
C ALA A 125 -11.66 7.58 -0.23
N SER A 126 -11.42 7.09 0.99
CA SER A 126 -10.99 5.71 1.22
C SER A 126 -12.06 4.70 0.79
N SER A 127 -13.34 4.97 1.06
CA SER A 127 -14.43 4.11 0.59
C SER A 127 -14.53 4.07 -0.94
N GLY A 128 -14.21 5.18 -1.62
CA GLY A 128 -14.07 5.23 -3.08
C GLY A 128 -13.00 4.28 -3.62
N GLN A 129 -11.84 4.19 -2.96
CA GLN A 129 -10.80 3.23 -3.34
C GLN A 129 -11.27 1.77 -3.19
N PHE A 130 -11.93 1.44 -2.06
CA PHE A 130 -12.49 0.09 -1.87
C PHE A 130 -13.55 -0.26 -2.91
N ALA A 131 -14.41 0.70 -3.29
CA ALA A 131 -15.40 0.48 -4.34
C ALA A 131 -14.73 0.14 -5.67
N LEU A 132 -13.64 0.83 -6.02
CA LEU A 132 -12.86 0.50 -7.23
C LEU A 132 -12.25 -0.91 -7.16
N VAL A 133 -11.73 -1.34 -6.00
CA VAL A 133 -11.22 -2.72 -5.83
C VAL A 133 -12.32 -3.74 -6.10
N ILE A 134 -13.53 -3.52 -5.57
CA ILE A 134 -14.67 -4.41 -5.80
C ILE A 134 -15.05 -4.44 -7.29
N LEU A 135 -15.10 -3.28 -7.94
CA LEU A 135 -15.37 -3.18 -9.38
C LEU A 135 -14.33 -3.94 -10.21
N ILE A 136 -13.04 -3.83 -9.86
CA ILE A 136 -11.96 -4.58 -10.51
C ILE A 136 -12.22 -6.08 -10.40
N VAL A 137 -12.48 -6.59 -9.19
CA VAL A 137 -12.68 -8.03 -8.93
C VAL A 137 -13.87 -8.61 -9.71
N ILE A 138 -14.92 -7.81 -9.90
CA ILE A 138 -16.10 -8.20 -10.69
C ILE A 138 -15.78 -8.17 -12.19
N ALA A 139 -15.04 -7.15 -12.64
CA ALA A 139 -14.77 -6.91 -14.05
C ALA A 139 -13.72 -7.87 -14.66
N ILE A 140 -12.76 -8.35 -13.88
CA ILE A 140 -11.70 -9.23 -14.39
C ILE A 140 -12.24 -10.59 -14.81
N ARG A 141 -11.68 -11.11 -15.91
CA ARG A 141 -11.94 -12.43 -16.44
C ARG A 141 -10.62 -13.19 -16.57
N GLY A 142 -10.61 -14.43 -16.10
CA GLY A 142 -9.47 -15.34 -16.19
C GLY A 142 -9.86 -16.58 -16.98
N THR A 143 -9.22 -16.81 -18.13
CA THR A 143 -9.43 -18.01 -18.94
C THR A 143 -8.14 -18.81 -19.05
N TRP A 144 -8.23 -20.13 -18.94
CA TRP A 144 -7.10 -21.02 -19.13
C TRP A 144 -6.84 -21.24 -20.62
N ASN A 145 -5.59 -21.09 -21.04
CA ASN A 145 -5.13 -21.45 -22.38
C ASN A 145 -4.11 -22.59 -22.27
N PRO A 146 -4.31 -23.74 -22.94
CA PRO A 146 -3.43 -24.91 -22.82
C PRO A 146 -1.99 -24.68 -23.31
N THR A 147 -1.74 -23.63 -24.10
CA THR A 147 -0.40 -23.32 -24.64
C THR A 147 0.36 -22.28 -23.81
N ILE A 148 -0.36 -21.39 -23.10
CA ILE A 148 0.22 -20.19 -22.45
C ILE A 148 -0.07 -20.17 -20.93
N GLY A 149 -1.06 -20.94 -20.45
CA GLY A 149 -1.53 -20.95 -19.07
C GLY A 149 -2.68 -19.97 -18.83
N CYS A 150 -2.79 -19.44 -17.61
CA CYS A 150 -3.85 -18.50 -17.24
C CYS A 150 -3.68 -17.13 -17.93
N MET A 151 -4.70 -16.72 -18.70
CA MET A 151 -4.76 -15.41 -19.35
C MET A 151 -5.75 -14.50 -18.62
N LEU A 152 -5.32 -13.27 -18.36
CA LEU A 152 -6.14 -12.20 -17.80
C LEU A 152 -6.77 -11.37 -18.93
N SER A 153 -8.06 -11.06 -18.80
CA SER A 153 -8.79 -10.17 -19.69
C SER A 153 -9.76 -9.29 -18.92
N GLY A 154 -9.94 -8.04 -19.36
CA GLY A 154 -10.83 -7.08 -18.73
C GLY A 154 -10.27 -6.45 -17.44
N GLY A 155 -10.98 -5.45 -16.91
CA GLY A 155 -10.59 -4.77 -15.68
C GLY A 155 -9.54 -3.65 -15.84
N GLU A 156 -8.85 -3.56 -16.98
CA GLU A 156 -7.73 -2.62 -17.18
C GLU A 156 -8.07 -1.14 -16.91
N SER A 157 -9.24 -0.70 -17.34
CA SER A 157 -9.71 0.68 -17.11
C SER A 157 -9.89 0.97 -15.63
N TYR A 158 -10.43 0.00 -14.87
CA TYR A 158 -10.63 0.15 -13.43
C TYR A 158 -9.31 0.07 -12.65
N THR A 159 -8.37 -0.80 -13.06
CA THR A 159 -7.03 -0.84 -12.48
C THR A 159 -6.29 0.48 -12.71
N THR A 160 -6.37 1.03 -13.92
CA THR A 160 -5.79 2.35 -14.23
C THR A 160 -6.41 3.44 -13.37
N ALA A 161 -7.74 3.46 -13.24
CA ALA A 161 -8.45 4.40 -12.39
C ALA A 161 -8.03 4.27 -10.92
N LEU A 162 -7.85 3.05 -10.39
CA LEU A 162 -7.43 2.82 -9.01
C LEU A 162 -6.04 3.40 -8.72
N PHE A 163 -5.06 3.22 -9.61
CA PHE A 163 -3.72 3.76 -9.39
C PHE A 163 -3.68 5.28 -9.46
N ILE A 164 -4.38 5.89 -10.44
CA ILE A 164 -4.51 7.35 -10.52
C ILE A 164 -5.20 7.89 -9.28
N TYR A 165 -6.29 7.25 -8.85
CA TYR A 165 -7.00 7.63 -7.63
C TYR A 165 -6.07 7.56 -6.41
N THR A 166 -5.33 6.45 -6.26
CA THR A 166 -4.45 6.21 -5.12
C THR A 166 -3.30 7.23 -5.08
N MET A 167 -2.70 7.56 -6.23
CA MET A 167 -1.70 8.62 -6.34
C MET A 167 -2.27 9.96 -5.88
N CYS A 168 -3.46 10.35 -6.36
CA CYS A 168 -4.11 11.59 -5.97
C CYS A 168 -4.47 11.61 -4.47
N PHE A 169 -4.95 10.49 -3.94
CA PHE A 169 -5.29 10.35 -2.52
C PHE A 169 -4.04 10.49 -1.64
N ASN A 170 -2.98 9.73 -1.93
CA ASN A 170 -1.72 9.79 -1.19
C ASN A 170 -1.07 11.18 -1.29
N GLY A 171 -1.16 11.82 -2.45
CA GLY A 171 -0.72 13.21 -2.66
C GLY A 171 -1.51 14.21 -1.82
N ALA A 172 -2.85 14.11 -1.80
CA ALA A 172 -3.69 14.99 -0.99
C ALA A 172 -3.41 14.81 0.52
N VAL A 173 -3.26 13.58 0.98
CA VAL A 173 -2.93 13.26 2.38
C VAL A 173 -1.54 13.80 2.75
N LEU A 174 -0.55 13.67 1.86
CA LEU A 174 0.79 14.25 2.04
C LEU A 174 0.73 15.77 2.16
N VAL A 175 -0.03 16.44 1.30
CA VAL A 175 -0.22 17.90 1.34
C VAL A 175 -0.89 18.33 2.64
N LEU A 176 -1.97 17.66 3.06
CA LEU A 176 -2.66 17.95 4.32
C LEU A 176 -1.75 17.78 5.54
N THR A 177 -0.91 16.74 5.54
CA THR A 177 0.09 16.50 6.59
C THR A 177 1.13 17.63 6.61
N THR A 178 1.69 17.95 5.45
CA THR A 178 2.74 18.97 5.29
C THR A 178 2.26 20.36 5.71
N VAL A 179 1.06 20.76 5.26
CA VAL A 179 0.47 22.07 5.61
C VAL A 179 0.27 22.20 7.12
N LYS A 180 -0.23 21.16 7.78
CA LYS A 180 -0.45 21.20 9.24
C LYS A 180 0.89 21.25 10.00
N LEU A 181 1.91 20.51 9.55
CA LEU A 181 3.26 20.59 10.13
C LEU A 181 3.89 21.98 9.95
N MET A 182 3.78 22.59 8.77
CA MET A 182 4.28 23.95 8.53
C MET A 182 3.57 24.98 9.43
N LYS A 183 2.24 24.89 9.58
CA LYS A 183 1.48 25.76 10.49
C LYS A 183 1.92 25.59 11.95
N MET A 184 2.21 24.36 12.39
CA MET A 184 2.74 24.12 13.74
C MET A 184 4.13 24.75 13.93
N ASN A 185 5.01 24.68 12.92
CA ASN A 185 6.36 25.26 12.99
C ASN A 185 6.34 26.80 13.07
N VAL A 186 5.49 27.45 12.26
CA VAL A 186 5.32 28.92 12.28
C VAL A 186 4.79 29.38 13.65
N ASN A 187 3.78 28.70 14.19
CA ASN A 187 3.19 29.07 15.48
C ASN A 187 4.11 28.75 16.67
N ALA A 188 5.00 27.77 16.54
CA ALA A 188 6.00 27.42 17.57
C ALA A 188 7.07 28.51 17.77
N HIS A 189 7.33 29.34 16.75
CA HIS A 189 8.21 30.50 16.87
C HIS A 189 7.53 31.67 17.64
N SER A 190 6.19 31.68 17.75
CA SER A 190 5.43 32.73 18.43
C SER A 190 5.05 32.39 19.87
N ASN A 191 4.97 31.11 20.26
CA ASN A 191 4.52 30.69 21.58
C ASN A 191 5.49 29.70 22.23
N GLN A 192 6.09 30.13 23.34
CA GLN A 192 6.99 29.40 24.22
C GLN A 192 6.25 28.29 25.00
N MET A 193 5.73 27.25 24.32
CA MET A 193 5.25 26.00 24.95
C MET A 193 6.10 24.82 24.49
N LEU A 194 7.18 24.56 25.24
CA LEU A 194 8.45 24.02 24.72
C LEU A 194 8.68 22.51 24.86
N GLY A 195 7.67 21.69 25.20
CA GLY A 195 7.85 20.25 25.41
C GLY A 195 7.12 19.36 24.40
N GLN A 196 5.78 19.44 24.39
CA GLN A 196 4.94 18.47 23.69
C GLN A 196 4.76 18.72 22.19
N SER A 197 4.82 19.97 21.73
CA SER A 197 4.68 20.27 20.29
C SER A 197 5.93 19.89 19.49
N LYS A 198 7.13 20.06 20.08
CA LYS A 198 8.41 19.69 19.44
C LYS A 198 8.53 18.19 19.20
N LEU A 199 8.15 17.37 20.18
CA LEU A 199 8.21 15.91 20.05
C LEU A 199 7.25 15.41 18.96
N THR A 200 6.01 15.90 18.96
CA THR A 200 5.03 15.61 17.91
C THR A 200 5.53 16.05 16.54
N HIS A 201 6.10 17.26 16.43
CA HIS A 201 6.67 17.74 15.18
C HIS A 201 7.77 16.83 14.64
N ILE A 202 8.73 16.41 15.49
CA ILE A 202 9.85 15.53 15.06
C ILE A 202 9.32 14.17 14.58
N ILE A 203 8.39 13.56 15.33
CA ILE A 203 7.84 12.22 14.99
C ILE A 203 7.08 12.26 13.66
N PHE A 204 6.29 13.30 13.42
CA PHE A 204 5.50 13.42 12.20
C PHE A 204 6.31 13.94 11.00
N ALA A 205 7.32 14.79 11.22
CA ALA A 205 8.27 15.19 10.18
C ALA A 205 9.09 13.99 9.70
N ASP A 206 9.59 13.17 10.63
CA ASP A 206 10.27 11.91 10.32
C ASP A 206 9.36 10.87 9.68
N GLY A 207 8.04 11.00 9.87
CA GLY A 207 7.02 10.21 9.20
C GLY A 207 6.79 10.62 7.75
N LEU A 208 7.13 11.85 7.35
CA LEU A 208 6.81 12.41 6.03
C LEU A 208 7.53 11.68 4.89
N ILE A 209 8.77 11.22 5.15
CA ILE A 209 9.55 10.46 4.16
C ILE A 209 8.81 9.21 3.68
N PHE A 210 8.04 8.57 4.56
CA PHE A 210 7.24 7.40 4.22
C PHE A 210 6.09 7.76 3.26
N PHE A 211 5.43 8.89 3.44
CA PHE A 211 4.41 9.36 2.48
C PHE A 211 5.01 9.68 1.12
N ILE A 212 6.18 10.31 1.10
CA ILE A 212 6.89 10.66 -0.15
C ILE A 212 7.27 9.39 -0.91
N ILE A 213 7.82 8.38 -0.24
CA ILE A 213 8.20 7.11 -0.87
C ILE A 213 6.96 6.42 -1.47
N ALA A 214 5.83 6.37 -0.73
CA ALA A 214 4.59 5.79 -1.24
C ALA A 214 4.08 6.54 -2.48
N LEU A 215 4.06 7.87 -2.44
CA LEU A 215 3.64 8.69 -3.58
C LEU A 215 4.53 8.49 -4.80
N LEU A 216 5.85 8.44 -4.63
CA LEU A 216 6.79 8.19 -5.73
C LEU A 216 6.57 6.81 -6.36
N ALA A 217 6.29 5.79 -5.54
CA ALA A 217 5.96 4.46 -6.04
C ALA A 217 4.69 4.48 -6.89
N ASP A 218 3.64 5.18 -6.47
CA ASP A 218 2.40 5.35 -7.24
C ASP A 218 2.64 6.13 -8.55
N VAL A 219 3.46 7.18 -8.53
CA VAL A 219 3.81 7.95 -9.73
C VAL A 219 4.50 7.07 -10.77
N ILE A 220 5.45 6.22 -10.34
CA ILE A 220 6.14 5.28 -11.25
C ILE A 220 5.11 4.38 -11.93
N VAL A 221 4.13 3.85 -11.20
CA VAL A 221 3.07 3.02 -11.77
C VAL A 221 2.26 3.78 -12.83
N VAL A 222 1.78 4.97 -12.50
CA VAL A 222 0.96 5.79 -13.42
C VAL A 222 1.74 6.12 -14.70
N VAL A 223 3.04 6.42 -14.59
CA VAL A 223 3.91 6.67 -15.76
C VAL A 223 3.98 5.44 -16.67
N PHE A 224 4.22 4.24 -16.14
CA PHE A 224 4.28 3.02 -16.94
C PHE A 224 2.92 2.64 -17.55
N ILE A 225 1.82 2.93 -16.85
CA ILE A 225 0.48 2.78 -17.41
C ILE A 225 0.27 3.73 -18.60
N ALA A 226 0.72 4.99 -18.49
CA ALA A 226 0.59 6.00 -19.54
C ALA A 226 1.47 5.71 -20.78
N LEU A 227 2.66 5.13 -20.58
CA LEU A 227 3.56 4.78 -21.69
C LEU A 227 3.00 3.66 -22.59
N ASN A 228 2.16 2.77 -22.05
CA ASN A 228 1.46 1.71 -22.79
C ASN A 228 2.35 0.93 -23.79
N LEU A 229 3.55 0.54 -23.34
CA LEU A 229 4.57 -0.14 -24.16
C LEU A 229 4.09 -1.54 -24.60
N ASN A 230 3.73 -2.37 -23.61
CA ASN A 230 3.14 -3.69 -23.79
C ASN A 230 2.32 -4.09 -22.53
N PRO A 231 1.54 -5.19 -22.57
CA PRO A 231 0.69 -5.59 -21.45
C PRO A 231 1.46 -5.87 -20.14
N THR A 232 2.63 -6.48 -20.22
CA THR A 232 3.46 -6.83 -19.04
C THR A 232 4.07 -5.59 -18.40
N MET A 233 4.69 -4.71 -19.20
CA MET A 233 5.30 -3.45 -18.75
C MET A 233 4.29 -2.47 -18.18
N LYS A 234 3.03 -2.53 -18.62
CA LYS A 234 1.93 -1.74 -18.04
C LYS A 234 1.66 -2.11 -16.57
N ILE A 235 1.92 -3.36 -16.19
CA ILE A 235 1.65 -3.89 -14.84
C ILE A 235 2.90 -4.15 -14.00
N VAL A 236 4.09 -4.12 -14.61
CA VAL A 236 5.37 -4.54 -13.98
C VAL A 236 5.66 -3.82 -12.65
N PHE A 237 5.31 -2.52 -12.55
CA PHE A 237 5.55 -1.72 -11.35
C PHE A 237 4.40 -1.71 -10.35
N GLN A 238 3.24 -2.28 -10.69
CA GLN A 238 2.08 -2.31 -9.80
C GLN A 238 2.38 -3.12 -8.53
N VAL A 239 2.98 -4.30 -8.69
CA VAL A 239 3.32 -5.19 -7.57
C VAL A 239 4.42 -4.60 -6.68
N PRO A 240 5.57 -4.13 -7.22
CA PRO A 240 6.57 -3.42 -6.43
C PRO A 240 6.00 -2.24 -5.67
N SER A 241 5.16 -1.42 -6.30
CA SER A 241 4.55 -0.26 -5.64
C SER A 241 3.69 -0.68 -4.45
N SER A 242 2.85 -1.72 -4.63
CA SER A 242 2.05 -2.28 -3.54
C SER A 242 2.90 -2.72 -2.34
N ILE A 243 4.00 -3.41 -2.62
CA ILE A 243 4.92 -3.90 -1.58
C ILE A 243 5.61 -2.73 -0.88
N VAL A 244 6.19 -1.79 -1.63
CA VAL A 244 6.87 -0.62 -1.08
C VAL A 244 5.92 0.18 -0.20
N SER A 245 4.74 0.51 -0.69
CA SER A 245 3.71 1.25 0.06
C SER A 245 3.35 0.53 1.35
N THR A 246 3.07 -0.78 1.28
CA THR A 246 2.72 -1.59 2.46
C THR A 246 3.84 -1.61 3.49
N ILE A 247 5.08 -1.88 3.07
CA ILE A 247 6.26 -1.90 3.95
C ILE A 247 6.44 -0.55 4.64
N VAL A 248 6.34 0.52 3.87
CA VAL A 248 6.53 1.89 4.33
C VAL A 248 5.44 2.28 5.34
N ALA A 249 4.18 1.98 5.06
CA ALA A 249 3.08 2.20 6.01
C ALA A 249 3.25 1.38 7.29
N CYS A 250 3.66 0.12 7.18
CA CYS A 250 3.93 -0.74 8.33
C CYS A 250 5.12 -0.27 9.18
N ARG A 251 6.22 0.14 8.56
CA ARG A 251 7.40 0.70 9.25
C ARG A 251 7.07 2.01 9.94
N ALA A 252 6.27 2.85 9.30
CA ALA A 252 5.77 4.07 9.88
C ALA A 252 5.03 3.76 11.19
N VAL A 253 4.07 2.80 11.19
CA VAL A 253 3.29 2.40 12.40
C VAL A 253 4.18 1.86 13.50
N ARG A 254 5.09 0.93 13.19
CA ARG A 254 6.02 0.37 14.17
C ARG A 254 6.87 1.45 14.83
N ARG A 255 7.38 2.39 14.04
CA ARG A 255 8.16 3.52 14.55
C ARG A 255 7.36 4.34 15.56
N LEU A 256 6.11 4.70 15.23
CA LEU A 256 5.22 5.44 16.13
C LEU A 256 4.96 4.67 17.45
N MET A 257 4.70 3.37 17.36
CA MET A 257 4.38 2.53 18.52
C MET A 257 5.58 2.27 19.43
N ASN A 258 6.79 2.16 18.87
CA ASN A 258 8.00 1.98 19.67
C ASN A 258 8.36 3.26 20.43
N PHE A 259 8.13 4.45 19.84
CA PHE A 259 8.27 5.71 20.58
C PHE A 259 7.27 5.84 21.73
N SER A 260 6.01 5.43 21.54
CA SER A 260 5.01 5.48 22.61
C SER A 260 5.31 4.55 23.79
N TYR A 261 6.10 3.48 23.58
CA TYR A 261 6.45 2.52 24.63
C TYR A 261 7.71 2.94 25.41
N GLY A 262 8.63 3.67 24.77
CA GLY A 262 9.85 4.20 25.40
C GLY A 262 9.70 5.54 26.13
N ALA A 263 8.59 6.25 25.94
CA ALA A 263 8.27 7.49 26.65
C ALA A 263 7.39 7.21 27.89
N PRO A 264 7.67 7.81 29.06
CA PRO A 264 6.77 7.70 30.20
C PRO A 264 5.40 8.27 29.83
N ALA A 265 4.39 7.39 29.80
CA ALA A 265 2.95 7.64 29.66
C ALA A 265 2.56 8.97 28.99
N ILE A 266 2.76 9.08 27.67
CA ILE A 266 2.04 10.09 26.89
C ILE A 266 0.74 9.46 26.44
N THR A 267 -0.32 9.75 27.19
CA THR A 267 -1.71 9.37 26.91
C THR A 267 -2.15 9.97 25.58
N PHE A 268 -1.88 9.28 24.47
CA PHE A 268 -2.64 9.47 23.25
C PHE A 268 -4.05 8.97 23.54
N VAL A 269 -4.90 9.90 23.98
CA VAL A 269 -6.36 9.72 24.08
C VAL A 269 -6.88 9.60 22.66
N ILE A 270 -6.86 8.36 22.16
CA ILE A 270 -7.85 7.90 21.21
C ILE A 270 -8.81 7.11 22.09
N ALA A 271 -9.75 7.84 22.70
CA ALA A 271 -10.98 7.25 23.20
C ALA A 271 -11.92 7.06 22.01
#